data_AF-A0AAV6U397-F1
#
_entry.id   AF-A0AAV6U397-F1
#
_cell.length_a   1.000
_cell.length_b   1.000
_cell.length_c   1.000
_cell.angle_alpha   90.00
_cell.angle_beta   90.00
_cell.angle_gamma   90.00
#
_symmetry.space_group_name_H-M   'P 1'
#
loop_
_entity.id
_entity.type
_entity.pdbx_description
1 polymer ?
#
loop_
_entity_poly.entity_id
_entity_poly.type
_entity_poly.pdbx_seq_one_letter_code
_entity_poly.pdbx_strand_id
1 'polypeptide(L)'
;MEVLMGQTSPDQADKRTYIHIMSCCAKAVTGWIARDAIQECREACGGHGYLKAAGFGNLRNNNDANCTYEGDNNVILQQTSNYLLNMLKRINTDRIPTCIEDIQFLHNIDDILKMKYVPSSSTLEIDFQEISNMFNWLVCHLLKQSSMKYDSELEKSKNAFTARCNSQVYYCHTLSIAFYQLVVLKRFSELIESQTNLSIKLILHKLGKLYGLWSIDKHLPILYAGGYISGSKPNDIIKNNIIDLCSSLKDEAVTLVDVFAPPDFILNSALGKSDGKLYENLEEAILNTPGALERPYWWKEVVKNQVQKQLKSSL
;
A
#
# COMPACT_ATOMS: atom_id res chain seq x y z
N MET A 1 23.42 -31.36 12.29
CA MET A 1 23.78 -32.33 11.22
C MET A 1 22.72 -32.44 10.12
N GLU A 2 21.44 -32.17 10.36
CA GLU A 2 20.40 -32.27 9.31
C GLU A 2 20.47 -31.16 8.24
N VAL A 3 20.85 -29.94 8.61
CA VAL A 3 21.00 -28.82 7.65
C VAL A 3 22.14 -29.05 6.63
N LEU A 4 23.11 -29.89 6.98
CA LEU A 4 24.26 -30.25 6.14
C LEU A 4 23.96 -31.38 5.12
N MET A 5 22.84 -32.07 5.26
CA MET A 5 22.48 -33.25 4.44
C MET A 5 21.46 -32.95 3.32
N GLY A 6 21.06 -31.69 3.12
CA GLY A 6 20.14 -31.30 2.03
C GLY A 6 18.71 -31.85 2.14
N GLN A 7 18.38 -32.59 3.20
CA GLN A 7 17.01 -33.02 3.47
C GLN A 7 16.23 -31.84 4.06
N THR A 8 15.47 -31.16 3.20
CA THR A 8 14.51 -30.15 3.63
C THR A 8 13.28 -30.87 4.14
N SER A 9 12.90 -30.67 5.41
CA SER A 9 11.62 -31.17 5.89
C SER A 9 10.47 -30.50 5.12
N PRO A 10 9.31 -31.15 4.94
CA PRO A 10 8.15 -30.54 4.27
C PRO A 10 7.79 -29.16 4.84
N ASP A 11 7.84 -29.00 6.17
CA ASP A 11 7.61 -27.71 6.83
C ASP A 11 8.64 -26.65 6.45
N GLN A 12 9.91 -27.01 6.30
CA GLN A 12 10.94 -26.07 5.85
C GLN A 12 10.70 -25.64 4.40
N ALA A 13 10.22 -26.55 3.54
CA ALA A 13 9.87 -26.21 2.17
C ALA A 13 8.68 -25.24 2.12
N ASP A 14 7.59 -25.53 2.85
CA ASP A 14 6.42 -24.66 2.91
C ASP A 14 6.75 -23.28 3.49
N LYS A 15 7.58 -23.19 4.54
CA LYS A 15 8.08 -21.90 5.06
C LYS A 15 8.89 -21.12 4.03
N ARG A 16 9.78 -21.78 3.28
CA ARG A 16 10.57 -21.11 2.21
C ARG A 16 9.66 -20.57 1.12
N THR A 17 8.68 -21.36 0.69
CA THR A 17 7.68 -20.91 -0.28
C THR A 17 6.92 -19.71 0.27
N TYR A 18 6.46 -19.77 1.52
CA TYR A 18 5.73 -18.67 2.15
C TYR A 18 6.53 -17.37 2.21
N ILE A 19 7.80 -17.44 2.62
CA ILE A 19 8.70 -16.28 2.63
C ILE A 19 8.86 -15.68 1.24
N HIS A 20 9.06 -16.52 0.21
CA HIS A 20 9.13 -16.06 -1.17
C HIS A 20 7.86 -15.31 -1.59
N ILE A 21 6.69 -15.88 -1.29
CA ILE A 21 5.39 -15.29 -1.61
C ILE A 21 5.16 -13.96 -0.90
N MET A 22 5.53 -13.87 0.37
CA MET A 22 5.45 -12.63 1.14
C MET A 22 6.37 -11.56 0.59
N SER A 23 7.60 -11.91 0.19
CA SER A 23 8.53 -10.97 -0.45
C SER A 23 7.99 -10.46 -1.79
N CYS A 24 7.41 -11.33 -2.62
CA CYS A 24 6.78 -10.95 -3.88
C CYS A 24 5.66 -9.94 -3.67
N CYS A 25 4.76 -10.22 -2.72
CA CYS A 25 3.62 -9.35 -2.44
C CYS A 25 4.06 -8.03 -1.79
N ALA A 26 4.96 -8.09 -0.80
CA ALA A 26 5.51 -6.93 -0.14
C ALA A 26 6.14 -5.98 -1.14
N LYS A 27 7.06 -6.47 -1.99
CA LYS A 27 7.73 -5.67 -3.02
C LYS A 27 6.73 -4.91 -3.88
N ALA A 28 5.69 -5.60 -4.37
CA ALA A 28 4.69 -4.98 -5.24
C ALA A 28 3.86 -3.92 -4.50
N VAL A 29 3.29 -4.30 -3.35
CA VAL A 29 2.36 -3.44 -2.61
C VAL A 29 3.08 -2.25 -1.98
N THR A 30 4.24 -2.44 -1.34
CA THR A 30 4.98 -1.33 -0.73
C THR A 30 5.56 -0.39 -1.80
N GLY A 31 5.96 -0.91 -2.96
CA GLY A 31 6.42 -0.09 -4.08
C GLY A 31 5.31 0.86 -4.59
N TRP A 32 4.08 0.35 -4.72
CA TRP A 32 2.93 1.18 -5.07
C TRP A 32 2.55 2.17 -3.97
N ILE A 33 2.53 1.73 -2.71
CA ILE A 33 2.27 2.62 -1.56
C ILE A 33 3.28 3.77 -1.53
N ALA A 34 4.58 3.49 -1.70
CA ALA A 34 5.62 4.51 -1.69
C ALA A 34 5.45 5.50 -2.84
N ARG A 35 5.16 5.01 -4.06
CA ARG A 35 4.88 5.85 -5.23
C ARG A 35 3.70 6.79 -4.97
N ASP A 36 2.59 6.23 -4.48
CA ASP A 36 1.37 6.99 -4.25
C ASP A 36 1.57 7.99 -3.11
N ALA A 37 2.25 7.60 -2.01
CA ALA A 37 2.58 8.48 -0.90
C ALA A 37 3.45 9.68 -1.33
N ILE A 38 4.49 9.46 -2.14
CA ILE A 38 5.31 10.56 -2.68
C ILE A 38 4.44 11.53 -3.49
N GLN A 39 3.53 10.99 -4.29
CA GLN A 39 2.68 11.77 -5.17
C GLN A 39 1.64 12.59 -4.40
N GLU A 40 1.01 12.01 -3.39
CA GLU A 40 0.06 12.66 -2.49
C GLU A 40 0.76 13.75 -1.65
N CYS A 41 1.93 13.47 -1.09
CA CYS A 41 2.72 14.47 -0.35
C CYS A 41 3.09 15.67 -1.23
N ARG A 42 3.47 15.43 -2.50
CA ARG A 42 3.75 16.51 -3.46
C ARG A 42 2.53 17.40 -3.69
N GLU A 43 1.35 16.80 -3.85
CA GLU A 43 0.10 17.52 -4.10
C GLU A 43 -0.39 18.26 -2.86
N ALA A 44 -0.20 17.69 -1.67
CA ALA A 44 -0.48 18.34 -0.39
C ALA A 44 0.36 19.62 -0.19
N CYS A 45 1.57 19.70 -0.75
CA CYS A 45 2.41 20.90 -0.76
C CYS A 45 2.03 21.93 -1.84
N GLY A 46 0.96 21.68 -2.62
CA GLY A 46 0.48 22.58 -3.66
C GLY A 46 1.52 22.91 -4.73
N GLY A 47 1.51 24.15 -5.23
CA GLY A 47 2.44 24.60 -6.27
C GLY A 47 3.92 24.54 -5.84
N HIS A 48 4.20 24.76 -4.56
CA HIS A 48 5.57 24.67 -4.03
C HIS A 48 6.13 23.25 -4.09
N GLY A 49 5.27 22.23 -3.97
CA GLY A 49 5.67 20.82 -4.13
C GLY A 49 6.23 20.48 -5.52
N TYR A 50 5.94 21.29 -6.54
CA TYR A 50 6.48 21.11 -7.89
C TYR A 50 7.90 21.67 -8.07
N LEU A 51 8.34 22.54 -7.16
CA LEU A 51 9.68 23.14 -7.23
C LEU A 51 10.76 22.07 -7.07
N LYS A 52 11.86 22.20 -7.81
CA LYS A 52 13.02 21.32 -7.65
C LYS A 52 13.53 21.32 -6.21
N ALA A 53 13.49 22.49 -5.55
CA ALA A 53 13.87 22.68 -4.15
C ALA A 53 12.99 21.90 -3.16
N ALA A 54 11.79 21.45 -3.54
CA ALA A 54 10.94 20.62 -2.69
C ALA A 54 11.38 19.14 -2.64
N GLY A 55 12.22 18.69 -3.57
CA GLY A 55 12.78 17.34 -3.59
C GLY A 55 11.87 16.24 -4.15
N PHE A 56 10.54 16.41 -4.15
CA PHE A 56 9.57 15.38 -4.56
C PHE A 56 9.79 14.84 -5.98
N GLY A 57 10.16 15.69 -6.94
CA GLY A 57 10.39 15.24 -8.33
C GLY A 57 11.56 14.25 -8.45
N ASN A 58 12.64 14.48 -7.69
CA ASN A 58 13.76 13.52 -7.62
C ASN A 58 13.35 12.25 -6.89
N LEU A 59 12.67 12.40 -5.76
CA LEU A 59 12.23 11.28 -4.94
C LEU A 59 11.31 10.35 -5.73
N ARG A 60 10.37 10.91 -6.50
CA ARG A 60 9.49 10.16 -7.40
C ARG A 60 10.27 9.45 -8.50
N ASN A 61 11.13 10.17 -9.23
CA ASN A 61 11.92 9.56 -10.30
C ASN A 61 12.79 8.40 -9.81
N ASN A 62 13.37 8.51 -8.61
CA ASN A 62 14.17 7.45 -8.02
C ASN A 62 13.29 6.26 -7.57
N ASN A 63 12.12 6.53 -7.01
CA ASN A 63 11.21 5.48 -6.55
C ASN A 63 10.48 4.75 -7.68
N ASP A 64 10.22 5.39 -8.82
CA ASP A 64 9.43 4.81 -9.92
C ASP A 64 10.01 3.47 -10.42
N ALA A 65 11.33 3.28 -10.35
CA ALA A 65 11.98 2.01 -10.69
C ALA A 65 11.51 0.83 -9.82
N ASN A 66 11.13 1.06 -8.55
CA ASN A 66 10.57 0.04 -7.64
C ASN A 66 9.32 -0.64 -8.20
N CYS A 67 8.59 0.03 -9.09
CA CYS A 67 7.40 -0.54 -9.70
C CYS A 67 7.70 -1.59 -10.77
N THR A 68 8.94 -1.63 -11.28
CA THR A 68 9.30 -2.38 -12.50
C THR A 68 10.49 -3.32 -12.32
N TYR A 69 11.59 -2.86 -11.71
CA TYR A 69 12.78 -3.70 -11.55
C TYR A 69 12.53 -4.86 -10.58
N GLU A 70 13.43 -5.84 -10.52
CA GLU A 70 13.33 -7.00 -9.60
C GLU A 70 11.98 -7.74 -9.69
N GLY A 71 11.36 -7.70 -10.87
CA GLY A 71 10.05 -8.26 -11.19
C GLY A 71 8.95 -7.19 -11.25
N ASP A 72 8.31 -7.04 -12.41
CA ASP A 72 7.14 -6.16 -12.57
C ASP A 72 6.10 -6.44 -11.49
N ASN A 73 5.57 -5.39 -10.86
CA ASN A 73 4.68 -5.54 -9.70
C ASN A 73 3.41 -6.35 -10.03
N ASN A 74 2.84 -6.22 -11.23
CA ASN A 74 1.64 -6.96 -11.62
C ASN A 74 1.95 -8.44 -11.90
N VAL A 75 3.12 -8.72 -12.48
CA VAL A 75 3.58 -10.09 -12.76
C VAL A 75 3.96 -10.81 -11.48
N ILE A 76 4.75 -10.19 -10.60
CA ILE A 76 5.24 -10.84 -9.38
C ILE A 76 4.11 -11.14 -8.39
N LEU A 77 3.06 -10.31 -8.38
CA LEU A 77 1.88 -10.50 -7.54
C LEU A 77 1.06 -11.76 -7.92
N GLN A 78 1.26 -12.29 -9.14
CA GLN A 78 0.68 -13.58 -9.56
C GLN A 78 1.23 -14.75 -8.73
N GLN A 79 2.45 -14.66 -8.22
CA GLN A 79 3.01 -15.72 -7.37
C GLN A 79 2.15 -15.89 -6.12
N THR A 80 1.74 -14.79 -5.50
CA THR A 80 0.88 -14.78 -4.31
C THR A 80 -0.50 -15.36 -4.58
N SER A 81 -1.16 -14.95 -5.65
CA SER A 81 -2.50 -15.45 -5.97
C SER A 81 -2.47 -16.93 -6.32
N ASN A 82 -1.49 -17.39 -7.10
CA ASN A 82 -1.31 -18.81 -7.42
C ASN A 82 -1.06 -19.64 -6.16
N TYR A 83 -0.26 -19.14 -5.21
CA TYR A 83 -0.06 -19.79 -3.92
C TYR A 83 -1.37 -19.94 -3.16
N LEU A 84 -2.17 -18.87 -3.04
CA LEU A 84 -3.45 -18.90 -2.34
C LEU A 84 -4.47 -19.84 -3.01
N LEU A 85 -4.56 -19.83 -4.34
CA LEU A 85 -5.40 -20.78 -5.10
C LEU A 85 -4.97 -22.24 -4.86
N ASN A 86 -3.67 -22.49 -4.74
CA ASN A 86 -3.17 -23.82 -4.39
C ASN A 86 -3.51 -24.19 -2.95
N MET A 87 -3.48 -23.23 -2.00
CA MET A 87 -3.92 -23.48 -0.63
C MET A 87 -5.39 -23.85 -0.56
N LEU A 88 -6.26 -23.19 -1.35
CA LEU A 88 -7.67 -23.56 -1.45
C LEU A 88 -7.88 -25.01 -1.89
N LYS A 89 -7.09 -25.50 -2.84
CA LYS A 89 -7.13 -26.92 -3.27
C LYS A 89 -6.68 -27.87 -2.17
N ARG A 90 -5.71 -27.45 -1.35
CA ARG A 90 -5.19 -28.24 -0.22
C ARG A 90 -6.19 -28.32 0.95
N ILE A 91 -7.04 -27.32 1.15
CA ILE A 91 -8.14 -27.34 2.15
C ILE A 91 -9.01 -28.58 1.97
N ASN A 92 -9.43 -28.89 0.75
CA ASN A 92 -10.29 -30.05 0.45
C ASN A 92 -9.63 -31.40 0.78
N THR A 93 -8.30 -31.43 0.95
CA THR A 93 -7.52 -32.63 1.26
C THR A 93 -6.91 -32.60 2.67
N ASP A 94 -7.22 -31.56 3.46
CA ASP A 94 -6.67 -31.28 4.79
C ASP A 94 -5.13 -31.26 4.85
N ARG A 95 -4.51 -30.63 3.83
CA ARG A 95 -3.04 -30.54 3.67
C ARG A 95 -2.52 -29.11 3.76
N ILE A 96 -3.18 -28.23 4.49
CA ILE A 96 -2.65 -26.88 4.72
C ILE A 96 -1.45 -26.98 5.65
N PRO A 97 -0.33 -26.30 5.35
CA PRO A 97 0.82 -26.28 6.26
C PRO A 97 0.44 -25.66 7.59
N THR A 98 0.47 -26.43 8.68
CA THR A 98 0.20 -25.95 10.05
C THR A 98 1.30 -25.01 10.56
N CYS A 99 2.47 -25.03 9.92
CA CYS A 99 3.62 -24.21 10.28
C CYS A 99 3.52 -22.74 9.84
N ILE A 100 2.43 -22.35 9.16
CA ILE A 100 2.15 -20.99 8.69
C ILE A 100 0.86 -20.50 9.32
N GLU A 101 0.96 -19.66 10.35
CA GLU A 101 -0.20 -19.12 11.08
C GLU A 101 -1.10 -18.23 10.22
N ASP A 102 -0.50 -17.45 9.32
CA ASP A 102 -1.18 -16.43 8.54
C ASP A 102 -2.31 -16.98 7.65
N ILE A 103 -2.25 -18.27 7.29
CA ILE A 103 -3.22 -18.95 6.41
C ILE A 103 -4.17 -19.90 7.17
N GLN A 104 -4.02 -20.07 8.49
CA GLN A 104 -4.81 -21.05 9.25
C GLN A 104 -6.31 -20.75 9.25
N PHE A 105 -6.69 -19.47 9.15
CA PHE A 105 -8.08 -19.06 9.07
C PHE A 105 -8.82 -19.67 7.86
N LEU A 106 -8.08 -20.10 6.82
CA LEU A 106 -8.65 -20.74 5.64
C LEU A 106 -9.29 -22.11 5.95
N HIS A 107 -8.92 -22.79 7.05
CA HIS A 107 -9.62 -24.01 7.47
C HIS A 107 -11.11 -23.75 7.75
N ASN A 108 -11.45 -22.56 8.23
CA ASN A 108 -12.82 -22.17 8.58
C ASN A 108 -13.46 -21.32 7.47
N ILE A 109 -13.01 -21.45 6.22
CA ILE A 109 -13.47 -20.61 5.10
C ILE A 109 -14.99 -20.61 4.93
N ASP A 110 -15.65 -21.76 5.11
CA ASP A 110 -17.09 -21.89 4.95
C ASP A 110 -17.87 -21.20 6.08
N ASP A 111 -17.34 -21.20 7.30
CA ASP A 111 -17.98 -20.55 8.44
C ASP A 111 -17.74 -19.04 8.43
N ILE A 112 -16.53 -18.61 8.08
CA ILE A 112 -16.21 -17.20 7.88
C ILE A 112 -17.16 -16.60 6.83
N LEU A 113 -17.36 -17.26 5.69
CA LEU A 113 -18.22 -16.72 4.63
C LEU A 113 -19.70 -16.61 5.00
N LYS A 114 -20.18 -17.35 6.00
CA LYS A 114 -21.56 -17.23 6.54
C LYS A 114 -21.72 -16.02 7.47
N MET A 115 -20.63 -15.47 8.00
CA MET A 115 -20.67 -14.33 8.90
C MET A 115 -21.14 -13.07 8.16
N LYS A 116 -21.76 -12.17 8.91
CA LYS A 116 -22.10 -10.82 8.48
C LYS A 116 -21.60 -9.82 9.49
N TYR A 117 -21.15 -8.67 9.01
CA TYR A 117 -20.79 -7.58 9.88
C TYR A 117 -22.04 -6.85 10.35
N VAL A 118 -22.26 -6.86 11.67
CA VAL A 118 -23.30 -6.08 12.33
C VAL A 118 -22.59 -5.19 13.34
N PRO A 119 -22.62 -3.87 13.16
CA PRO A 119 -21.97 -2.97 14.10
C PRO A 119 -22.62 -3.08 15.48
N SER A 120 -21.80 -3.13 16.51
CA SER A 120 -22.24 -3.17 17.90
C SER A 120 -23.08 -1.93 18.22
N SER A 121 -24.25 -2.11 18.83
CA SER A 121 -25.16 -0.99 19.13
C SER A 121 -24.70 -0.10 20.29
N SER A 122 -23.72 -0.57 21.09
CA SER A 122 -23.25 0.09 22.32
C SER A 122 -22.05 1.00 22.11
N THR A 123 -21.23 0.75 21.08
CA THR A 123 -20.00 1.50 20.81
C THR A 123 -19.89 1.74 19.30
N LEU A 124 -19.77 3.01 18.90
CA LEU A 124 -19.52 3.39 17.50
C LEU A 124 -18.05 3.19 17.09
N GLU A 125 -17.21 2.70 18.00
CA GLU A 125 -15.79 2.43 17.76
C GLU A 125 -15.60 1.03 17.20
N ILE A 126 -14.77 0.90 16.15
CA ILE A 126 -14.41 -0.39 15.54
C ILE A 126 -13.10 -0.89 16.16
N ASP A 127 -13.11 -2.12 16.69
CA ASP A 127 -11.92 -2.74 17.27
C ASP A 127 -10.97 -3.35 16.23
N PHE A 128 -9.70 -3.52 16.60
CA PHE A 128 -8.70 -4.14 15.73
C PHE A 128 -9.09 -5.58 15.32
N GLN A 129 -9.77 -6.30 16.22
CA GLN A 129 -10.30 -7.64 15.93
C GLN A 129 -11.42 -7.60 14.89
N GLU A 130 -12.30 -6.59 14.92
CA GLU A 130 -13.35 -6.43 13.91
C GLU A 130 -12.73 -6.16 12.53
N ILE A 131 -11.73 -5.28 12.45
CA ILE A 131 -10.98 -5.02 11.21
C ILE A 131 -10.35 -6.32 10.69
N SER A 132 -9.70 -7.10 11.57
CA SER A 132 -9.10 -8.38 11.20
C SER A 132 -10.14 -9.38 10.68
N ASN A 133 -11.33 -9.42 11.28
CA ASN A 133 -12.43 -10.26 10.82
C ASN A 133 -12.97 -9.81 9.44
N MET A 134 -13.06 -8.50 9.18
CA MET A 134 -13.42 -7.96 7.86
C MET A 134 -12.43 -8.42 6.79
N PHE A 135 -11.13 -8.36 7.06
CA PHE A 135 -10.10 -8.82 6.13
C PHE A 135 -10.10 -10.34 5.95
N ASN A 136 -10.25 -11.13 7.01
CA ASN A 136 -10.37 -12.58 6.90
C ASN A 136 -11.54 -12.96 5.98
N TRP A 137 -12.70 -12.34 6.16
CA TRP A 137 -13.85 -12.52 5.27
C TRP A 137 -13.56 -12.10 3.83
N LEU A 138 -12.95 -10.92 3.64
CA LEU A 138 -12.61 -10.37 2.32
C LEU A 138 -11.69 -11.31 1.55
N VAL A 139 -10.64 -11.81 2.20
CA VAL A 139 -9.68 -12.75 1.59
C VAL A 139 -10.36 -14.06 1.24
N CYS A 140 -11.18 -14.63 2.14
CA CYS A 140 -11.96 -15.84 1.86
C CYS A 140 -12.91 -15.67 0.67
N HIS A 141 -13.60 -14.52 0.60
CA HIS A 141 -14.53 -14.21 -0.48
C HIS A 141 -13.82 -14.08 -1.83
N LEU A 142 -12.77 -13.28 -1.87
CA LEU A 142 -11.93 -13.08 -3.06
C LEU A 142 -11.26 -14.38 -3.50
N LEU A 143 -10.86 -15.25 -2.57
CA LEU A 143 -10.25 -16.54 -2.87
C LEU A 143 -11.23 -17.48 -3.59
N LYS A 144 -12.46 -17.62 -3.07
CA LYS A 144 -13.49 -18.43 -3.74
C LYS A 144 -13.87 -17.87 -5.11
N GLN A 145 -14.07 -16.55 -5.21
CA GLN A 145 -14.39 -15.91 -6.49
C GLN A 145 -13.26 -16.09 -7.52
N SER A 146 -12.01 -15.92 -7.09
CA SER A 146 -10.83 -16.09 -7.94
C SER A 146 -10.71 -17.53 -8.44
N SER A 147 -10.97 -18.52 -7.57
CA SER A 147 -10.96 -19.93 -7.97
C SER A 147 -12.05 -20.24 -8.99
N MET A 148 -13.30 -19.83 -8.73
CA MET A 148 -14.42 -20.04 -9.65
C MET A 148 -14.14 -19.41 -11.03
N LYS A 149 -13.57 -18.19 -11.04
CA LYS A 149 -13.18 -17.52 -12.28
C LYS A 149 -12.05 -18.27 -13.00
N TYR A 150 -11.03 -18.70 -12.28
CA TYR A 150 -9.93 -19.48 -12.85
C TYR A 150 -10.43 -20.79 -13.48
N ASP A 151 -11.28 -21.53 -12.78
CA ASP A 151 -11.83 -22.80 -13.28
C ASP A 151 -12.70 -22.58 -14.53
N SER A 152 -13.55 -21.55 -14.55
CA SER A 152 -14.34 -21.18 -15.73
C SER A 152 -13.48 -20.80 -16.94
N GLU A 153 -12.39 -20.06 -16.74
CA GLU A 153 -11.47 -19.71 -17.82
C GLU A 153 -10.63 -20.91 -18.27
N LEU A 154 -10.34 -21.85 -17.38
CA LEU A 154 -9.63 -23.09 -17.71
C LEU A 154 -10.49 -23.98 -18.60
N GLU A 155 -11.78 -24.11 -18.31
CA GLU A 155 -12.73 -24.85 -19.14
C GLU A 155 -12.86 -24.23 -20.55
N LYS A 156 -12.89 -22.90 -20.64
CA LYS A 156 -13.02 -22.17 -21.92
C LYS A 156 -11.75 -22.23 -22.77
N SER A 157 -10.61 -21.88 -22.18
CA SER A 157 -9.35 -21.73 -22.90
C SER A 157 -8.61 -23.05 -23.11
N LYS A 158 -8.90 -24.06 -22.28
CA LYS A 158 -8.15 -25.34 -22.17
C LYS A 158 -6.64 -25.14 -21.95
N ASN A 159 -6.23 -23.94 -21.53
CA ASN A 159 -4.85 -23.56 -21.32
C ASN A 159 -4.71 -22.87 -19.97
N ALA A 160 -3.96 -23.50 -19.06
CA ALA A 160 -3.75 -22.98 -17.71
C ALA A 160 -3.04 -21.62 -17.69
N PHE A 161 -2.16 -21.32 -18.64
CA PHE A 161 -1.51 -20.02 -18.73
C PHE A 161 -2.53 -18.92 -19.07
N THR A 162 -3.32 -19.13 -20.12
CA THR A 162 -4.38 -18.18 -20.53
C THR A 162 -5.42 -17.98 -19.43
N ALA A 163 -5.84 -19.06 -18.76
CA ALA A 163 -6.77 -18.98 -17.64
C ALA A 163 -6.23 -18.14 -16.47
N ARG A 164 -4.93 -18.26 -16.14
CA ARG A 164 -4.28 -17.41 -15.13
C ARG A 164 -4.27 -15.96 -15.55
N CYS A 165 -3.84 -15.65 -16.77
CA CYS A 165 -3.82 -14.27 -17.25
C CYS A 165 -5.22 -13.62 -17.21
N ASN A 166 -6.25 -14.33 -17.67
CA ASN A 166 -7.62 -13.82 -17.71
C ASN A 166 -8.29 -13.68 -16.33
N SER A 167 -7.87 -14.49 -15.34
CA SER A 167 -8.35 -14.36 -13.96
C SER A 167 -7.54 -13.33 -13.15
N GLN A 168 -6.35 -12.94 -13.62
CA GLN A 168 -5.43 -12.13 -12.82
C GLN A 168 -5.95 -10.73 -12.50
N VAL A 169 -6.33 -9.96 -13.54
CA VAL A 169 -6.46 -8.50 -13.46
C VAL A 169 -7.46 -8.02 -12.39
N TYR A 170 -8.64 -8.64 -12.30
CA TYR A 170 -9.71 -8.17 -11.41
C TYR A 170 -9.93 -9.04 -10.18
N TYR A 171 -9.53 -10.31 -10.21
CA TYR A 171 -9.83 -11.26 -9.14
C TYR A 171 -8.58 -11.55 -8.31
N CYS A 172 -7.60 -12.22 -8.92
CA CYS A 172 -6.41 -12.67 -8.23
C CYS A 172 -5.49 -11.52 -7.78
N HIS A 173 -5.43 -10.42 -8.54
CA HIS A 173 -4.67 -9.21 -8.16
C HIS A 173 -5.19 -8.63 -6.84
N THR A 174 -6.50 -8.37 -6.76
CA THR A 174 -7.16 -7.84 -5.57
C THR A 174 -7.03 -8.78 -4.37
N LEU A 175 -7.14 -10.10 -4.61
CA LEU A 175 -6.90 -11.12 -3.60
C LEU A 175 -5.51 -11.02 -2.97
N SER A 176 -4.45 -10.92 -3.79
CA SER A 176 -3.08 -10.82 -3.28
C SER A 176 -2.88 -9.56 -2.43
N ILE A 177 -3.42 -8.42 -2.84
CA ILE A 177 -3.34 -7.16 -2.08
C ILE A 177 -4.06 -7.29 -0.74
N ALA A 178 -5.31 -7.79 -0.74
CA ALA A 178 -6.10 -7.95 0.48
C ALA A 178 -5.43 -8.93 1.45
N PHE A 179 -4.83 -10.01 0.95
CA PHE A 179 -4.07 -10.95 1.77
C PHE A 179 -2.84 -10.29 2.40
N TYR A 180 -2.08 -9.50 1.65
CA TYR A 180 -0.94 -8.78 2.20
C TYR A 180 -1.34 -7.76 3.27
N GLN A 181 -2.41 -6.99 3.02
CA GLN A 181 -2.94 -6.04 4.00
C GLN A 181 -3.35 -6.73 5.32
N LEU A 182 -4.00 -7.91 5.23
CA LEU A 182 -4.30 -8.74 6.40
C LEU A 182 -3.04 -9.15 7.17
N VAL A 183 -2.01 -9.66 6.47
CA VAL A 183 -0.77 -10.10 7.11
C VAL A 183 -0.04 -8.92 7.75
N VAL A 184 0.03 -7.76 7.08
CA VAL A 184 0.63 -6.54 7.65
C VAL A 184 -0.09 -6.13 8.92
N LEU A 185 -1.43 -6.14 8.93
CA LEU A 185 -2.20 -5.82 10.13
C LEU A 185 -1.94 -6.80 11.27
N LYS A 186 -1.90 -8.11 11.00
CA LYS A 186 -1.57 -9.13 12.02
C LYS A 186 -0.19 -8.87 12.63
N ARG A 187 0.83 -8.70 11.80
CA ARG A 187 2.21 -8.41 12.26
C ARG A 187 2.30 -7.09 13.02
N PHE A 188 1.55 -6.08 12.60
CA PHE A 188 1.51 -4.81 13.31
C PHE A 188 0.81 -4.95 14.68
N SER A 189 -0.23 -5.75 14.79
CA SER A 189 -0.88 -6.09 16.06
C SER A 189 0.07 -6.80 17.02
N GLU A 190 0.79 -7.82 16.54
CA GLU A 190 1.81 -8.53 17.31
C GLU A 190 2.90 -7.56 17.82
N LEU A 191 3.32 -6.63 16.96
CA LEU A 191 4.29 -5.59 17.32
C LEU A 191 3.74 -4.68 18.42
N ILE A 192 2.48 -4.22 18.32
CA ILE A 192 1.81 -3.40 19.33
C ILE A 192 1.72 -4.15 20.67
N GLU A 193 1.39 -5.44 20.64
CA GLU A 193 1.28 -6.28 21.84
C GLU A 193 2.62 -6.46 22.55
N SER A 194 3.70 -6.58 21.78
CA SER A 194 5.07 -6.69 22.33
C SER A 194 5.60 -5.41 22.98
N GLN A 195 4.95 -4.25 22.76
CA GLN A 195 5.39 -2.99 23.35
C GLN A 195 5.08 -2.91 24.85
N THR A 196 6.10 -2.57 25.63
CA THR A 196 6.00 -2.39 27.09
C THR A 196 5.49 -0.99 27.46
N ASN A 197 5.78 0.03 26.66
CA ASN A 197 5.38 1.40 26.93
C ASN A 197 3.92 1.65 26.49
N LEU A 198 3.06 1.93 27.47
CA LEU A 198 1.63 2.17 27.24
C LEU A 198 1.33 3.36 26.32
N SER A 199 2.07 4.46 26.44
CA SER A 199 1.84 5.66 25.63
C SER A 199 2.15 5.39 24.16
N ILE A 200 3.26 4.70 23.88
CA ILE A 200 3.64 4.31 22.51
C ILE A 200 2.62 3.31 21.97
N LYS A 201 2.22 2.33 22.79
CA LYS A 201 1.23 1.32 22.43
C LYS A 201 -0.10 1.94 21.99
N LEU A 202 -0.58 2.97 22.69
CA LEU A 202 -1.82 3.69 22.34
C LEU A 202 -1.71 4.38 20.97
N ILE A 203 -0.61 5.08 20.70
CA ILE A 203 -0.41 5.79 19.42
C ILE A 203 -0.28 4.79 18.26
N LEU A 204 0.51 3.73 18.44
CA LEU A 204 0.63 2.67 17.43
C LEU A 204 -0.72 1.98 17.19
N HIS A 205 -1.52 1.76 18.23
CA HIS A 205 -2.86 1.20 18.07
C HIS A 205 -3.77 2.10 17.22
N LYS A 206 -3.77 3.42 17.45
CA LYS A 206 -4.49 4.39 16.59
C LYS A 206 -4.01 4.31 15.13
N LEU A 207 -2.69 4.28 14.90
CA LEU A 207 -2.11 4.18 13.54
C LEU A 207 -2.50 2.88 12.84
N GLY A 208 -2.48 1.75 13.56
CA GLY A 208 -2.86 0.45 13.04
C GLY A 208 -4.34 0.39 12.65
N LYS A 209 -5.21 0.94 13.51
CA LYS A 209 -6.64 1.09 13.21
C LYS A 209 -6.87 1.97 11.99
N LEU A 210 -6.18 3.12 11.90
CA LEU A 210 -6.32 4.03 10.77
C LEU A 210 -5.90 3.35 9.46
N TYR A 211 -4.77 2.66 9.44
CA TYR A 211 -4.31 1.90 8.27
C TYR A 211 -5.31 0.82 7.87
N GLY A 212 -5.83 0.06 8.84
CA GLY A 212 -6.77 -1.02 8.59
C GLY A 212 -8.12 -0.53 8.04
N LEU A 213 -8.71 0.49 8.67
CA LEU A 213 -9.97 1.08 8.22
C LEU A 213 -9.84 1.76 6.86
N TRP A 214 -8.77 2.53 6.65
CA TRP A 214 -8.50 3.18 5.37
C TRP A 214 -8.28 2.17 4.23
N SER A 215 -7.65 1.03 4.55
CA SER A 215 -7.46 -0.06 3.59
C SER A 215 -8.78 -0.79 3.30
N ILE A 216 -9.63 -1.03 4.31
CA ILE A 216 -10.97 -1.65 4.14
C ILE A 216 -11.92 -0.73 3.35
N ASP A 217 -11.86 0.58 3.55
CA ASP A 217 -12.72 1.54 2.85
C ASP A 217 -12.64 1.37 1.32
N LYS A 218 -11.43 1.11 0.81
CA LYS A 218 -11.18 0.81 -0.62
C LYS A 218 -11.84 -0.48 -1.12
N HIS A 219 -12.09 -1.43 -0.22
CA HIS A 219 -12.70 -2.73 -0.53
C HIS A 219 -14.18 -2.83 -0.14
N LEU A 220 -14.78 -1.73 0.37
CA LEU A 220 -16.21 -1.71 0.72
C LEU A 220 -17.12 -2.21 -0.41
N PRO A 221 -16.94 -1.83 -1.68
CA PRO A 221 -17.80 -2.33 -2.76
C PRO A 221 -17.86 -3.87 -2.82
N ILE A 222 -16.74 -4.55 -2.56
CA ILE A 222 -16.64 -6.01 -2.57
C ILE A 222 -17.34 -6.61 -1.35
N LEU A 223 -17.16 -6.00 -0.17
CA LEU A 223 -17.83 -6.41 1.07
C LEU A 223 -19.36 -6.29 0.97
N TYR A 224 -19.87 -5.26 0.29
CA TYR A 224 -21.29 -5.12 -0.01
C TYR A 224 -21.76 -6.12 -1.08
N ALA A 225 -21.02 -6.25 -2.19
CA ALA A 225 -21.40 -7.14 -3.30
C ALA A 225 -21.46 -8.61 -2.86
N GLY A 226 -20.56 -9.03 -1.96
CA GLY A 226 -20.57 -10.38 -1.42
C GLY A 226 -21.44 -10.58 -0.17
N GLY A 227 -22.17 -9.54 0.27
CA GLY A 227 -23.21 -9.64 1.30
C GLY A 227 -22.71 -9.72 2.75
N TYR A 228 -21.44 -9.41 3.01
CA TYR A 228 -20.90 -9.30 4.37
C TYR A 228 -21.45 -8.10 5.12
N ILE A 229 -21.51 -6.97 4.42
CA ILE A 229 -22.04 -5.70 4.93
C ILE A 229 -23.38 -5.43 4.26
N SER A 230 -24.34 -4.90 5.02
CA SER A 230 -25.66 -4.52 4.50
C SER A 230 -26.17 -3.24 5.16
N GLY A 231 -26.86 -2.41 4.38
CA GLY A 231 -27.38 -1.10 4.82
C GLY A 231 -26.33 0.00 4.84
N SER A 232 -26.71 1.23 5.20
CA SER A 232 -25.80 2.39 5.21
C SER A 232 -24.95 2.50 6.47
N LYS A 233 -25.46 2.02 7.62
CA LYS A 233 -24.83 2.22 8.94
C LYS A 233 -23.35 1.80 8.99
N PRO A 234 -22.93 0.63 8.47
CA PRO A 234 -21.52 0.24 8.56
C PRO A 234 -20.58 1.15 7.77
N ASN A 235 -21.02 1.67 6.62
CA ASN A 235 -20.25 2.64 5.83
C ASN A 235 -20.02 3.93 6.62
N ASP A 236 -21.08 4.44 7.24
CA ASP A 236 -21.03 5.69 8.01
C ASP A 236 -20.11 5.52 9.23
N ILE A 237 -20.18 4.38 9.91
CA ILE A 237 -19.33 4.08 11.07
C ILE A 237 -17.85 4.01 10.67
N ILE A 238 -17.52 3.28 9.60
CA ILE A 238 -16.12 3.17 9.12
C ILE A 238 -15.56 4.56 8.78
N LYS A 239 -16.32 5.38 8.05
CA LYS A 239 -15.91 6.73 7.67
C LYS A 239 -15.74 7.66 8.87
N ASN A 240 -16.68 7.63 9.82
CA ASN A 240 -16.59 8.43 11.04
C ASN A 240 -15.37 8.03 11.87
N ASN A 241 -15.09 6.73 12.03
CA ASN A 241 -13.89 6.27 12.74
C ASN A 241 -12.60 6.75 12.06
N ILE A 242 -12.53 6.77 10.73
CA ILE A 242 -11.37 7.31 10.01
C ILE A 242 -11.19 8.80 10.32
N ILE A 243 -12.27 9.59 10.29
CA ILE A 243 -12.23 11.02 10.59
C ILE A 243 -11.79 11.26 12.05
N ASP A 244 -12.36 10.52 12.99
CA ASP A 244 -12.04 10.63 14.41
C ASP A 244 -10.57 10.26 14.68
N LEU A 245 -10.07 9.18 14.06
CA LEU A 245 -8.67 8.77 14.17
C LEU A 245 -7.73 9.83 13.57
N CYS A 246 -8.04 10.39 12.40
CA CYS A 246 -7.28 11.48 11.80
C CYS A 246 -7.24 12.71 12.71
N SER A 247 -8.38 13.10 13.31
CA SER A 247 -8.43 14.20 14.27
C SER A 247 -7.59 13.91 15.51
N SER A 248 -7.59 12.66 15.98
CA SER A 248 -6.86 12.23 17.18
C SER A 248 -5.36 12.02 17.01
N LEU A 249 -4.88 11.96 15.76
CA LEU A 249 -3.47 11.74 15.37
C LEU A 249 -2.82 13.00 14.80
N LYS A 250 -3.63 14.03 14.49
CA LYS A 250 -3.18 15.27 13.86
C LYS A 250 -2.09 15.96 14.69
N ASP A 251 -2.27 16.00 16.01
CA ASP A 251 -1.36 16.72 16.90
C ASP A 251 -0.03 15.98 17.09
N GLU A 252 -0.03 14.65 16.96
CA GLU A 252 1.18 13.82 17.00
C GLU A 252 1.85 13.63 15.63
N ALA A 253 1.25 14.10 14.53
CA ALA A 253 1.69 13.79 13.17
C ALA A 253 3.14 14.22 12.88
N VAL A 254 3.54 15.42 13.30
CA VAL A 254 4.91 15.93 13.11
C VAL A 254 5.90 15.09 13.91
N THR A 255 5.61 14.81 15.18
CA THR A 255 6.46 13.99 16.05
C THR A 255 6.63 12.57 15.49
N LEU A 256 5.57 11.98 14.93
CA LEU A 256 5.65 10.66 14.29
C LEU A 256 6.57 10.65 13.08
N VAL A 257 6.59 11.72 12.29
CA VAL A 257 7.50 11.87 11.15
C VAL A 257 8.93 12.11 11.63
N ASP A 258 9.13 12.94 12.65
CA ASP A 258 10.45 13.27 13.21
C ASP A 258 11.22 12.03 13.71
N VAL A 259 10.51 11.01 14.21
CA VAL A 259 11.13 9.75 14.65
C VAL A 259 11.88 9.03 13.51
N PHE A 260 11.44 9.20 12.27
CA PHE A 260 12.02 8.56 11.09
C PHE A 260 12.71 9.53 10.13
N ALA A 261 12.58 10.84 10.35
CA ALA A 261 13.11 11.85 9.46
C ALA A 261 14.65 11.80 9.42
N PRO A 262 15.27 11.68 8.24
CA PRO A 262 16.71 11.79 8.13
C PRO A 262 17.14 13.26 8.31
N PRO A 263 18.43 13.52 8.61
CA PRO A 263 18.94 14.89 8.68
C PRO A 263 18.65 15.71 7.41
N ASP A 264 18.50 17.03 7.56
CA ASP A 264 18.10 17.94 6.48
C ASP A 264 18.94 17.82 5.20
N PHE A 265 20.24 17.53 5.33
CA PHE A 265 21.13 17.35 4.18
C PHE A 265 20.81 16.09 3.35
N ILE A 266 20.24 15.04 3.97
CA ILE A 266 19.78 13.83 3.30
C ILE A 266 18.40 14.07 2.71
N LEU A 267 17.51 14.72 3.48
CA LEU A 267 16.15 15.04 3.02
C LEU A 267 16.18 15.95 1.79
N ASN A 268 17.13 16.89 1.76
CA ASN A 268 17.41 17.77 0.63
C ASN A 268 16.12 18.45 0.08
N SER A 269 15.32 18.98 1.00
CA SER A 269 14.07 19.67 0.71
C SER A 269 14.01 20.99 1.46
N ALA A 270 13.82 22.09 0.73
CA ALA A 270 13.57 23.41 1.32
C ALA A 270 12.23 23.46 2.07
N LEU A 271 11.26 22.59 1.72
CA LEU A 271 9.96 22.53 2.38
C LEU A 271 9.98 21.70 3.67
N GLY A 272 10.89 20.72 3.74
CA GLY A 272 10.95 19.75 4.83
C GLY A 272 12.07 20.00 5.84
N LYS A 273 12.77 21.14 5.81
CA LYS A 273 13.83 21.43 6.77
C LYS A 273 13.28 21.45 8.21
N SER A 274 14.08 20.92 9.13
CA SER A 274 13.75 20.81 10.56
C SER A 274 13.57 22.14 11.29
N ASP A 275 14.08 23.25 10.75
CA ASP A 275 13.98 24.59 11.36
C ASP A 275 12.58 25.24 11.26
N GLY A 276 11.68 24.69 10.43
CA GLY A 276 10.35 25.21 10.20
C GLY A 276 10.29 26.54 9.43
N LYS A 277 11.42 27.05 8.92
CA LYS A 277 11.51 28.37 8.26
C LYS A 277 11.24 28.29 6.77
N LEU A 278 10.04 27.81 6.43
CA LEU A 278 9.62 27.46 5.07
C LEU A 278 10.00 28.50 4.00
N TYR A 279 9.60 29.75 4.20
CA TYR A 279 9.77 30.81 3.19
C TYR A 279 11.21 31.29 3.08
N GLU A 280 11.93 31.42 4.21
CA GLU A 280 13.36 31.77 4.22
C GLU A 280 14.17 30.71 3.47
N ASN A 281 13.87 29.42 3.73
CA ASN A 281 14.53 28.29 3.06
C ASN A 281 14.24 28.25 1.56
N LEU A 282 13.02 28.60 1.16
CA LEU A 282 12.65 28.64 -0.26
C LEU A 282 13.33 29.78 -0.99
N GLU A 283 13.36 30.97 -0.38
CA GLU A 283 14.06 32.14 -0.90
C GLU A 283 15.57 31.86 -1.03
N GLU A 284 16.18 31.31 0.01
CA GLU A 284 17.58 30.88 0.00
C GLU A 284 17.86 29.90 -1.14
N ALA A 285 17.02 28.88 -1.32
CA ALA A 285 17.18 27.90 -2.39
C ALA A 285 17.07 28.54 -3.79
N ILE A 286 16.18 29.51 -3.99
CA ILE A 286 16.02 30.23 -5.26
C ILE A 286 17.22 31.13 -5.53
N LEU A 287 17.64 31.93 -4.54
CA LEU A 287 18.76 32.88 -4.70
C LEU A 287 20.10 32.17 -4.91
N ASN A 288 20.30 31.02 -4.28
CA ASN A 288 21.51 30.22 -4.44
C ASN A 288 21.51 29.35 -5.72
N THR A 289 20.42 29.35 -6.49
CA THR A 289 20.37 28.61 -7.76
C THR A 289 21.27 29.28 -8.81
N PRO A 290 22.19 28.55 -9.47
CA PRO A 290 23.09 29.13 -10.48
C PRO A 290 22.33 29.84 -11.60
N GLY A 291 22.70 31.10 -11.87
CA GLY A 291 22.08 31.92 -12.90
C GLY A 291 20.71 32.52 -12.54
N ALA A 292 20.24 32.38 -11.29
CA ALA A 292 18.94 32.92 -10.87
C ALA A 292 18.84 34.45 -11.00
N LEU A 293 19.95 35.16 -10.73
CA LEU A 293 20.02 36.63 -10.81
C LEU A 293 20.64 37.12 -12.13
N GLU A 294 20.95 36.21 -13.05
CA GLU A 294 21.62 36.52 -14.31
C GLU A 294 20.67 36.44 -15.49
N ARG A 295 20.98 37.14 -16.57
CA ARG A 295 20.24 36.95 -17.83
C ARG A 295 20.66 35.62 -18.46
N PRO A 296 19.73 34.84 -19.03
CA PRO A 296 20.10 33.61 -19.72
C PRO A 296 21.04 33.93 -20.89
N TYR A 297 22.04 33.08 -21.14
CA TYR A 297 23.07 33.34 -22.16
C TYR A 297 22.49 33.63 -23.56
N TRP A 298 21.36 33.00 -23.88
CA TRP A 298 20.64 33.14 -25.15
C TRP A 298 19.72 34.38 -25.24
N TRP A 299 19.64 35.22 -24.21
CA TRP A 299 18.68 36.35 -24.18
C TRP A 299 18.86 37.31 -25.37
N LYS A 300 20.11 37.54 -25.80
CA LYS A 300 20.44 38.43 -26.92
C LYS A 300 19.93 37.89 -28.26
N GLU A 301 19.88 36.58 -28.43
CA GLU A 301 19.43 35.93 -29.67
C GLU A 301 17.93 36.11 -29.87
N VAL A 302 17.15 36.00 -28.78
CA VAL A 302 15.69 36.18 -28.82
C VAL A 302 15.32 37.64 -29.06
N VAL A 303 15.94 38.57 -28.34
CA VAL A 303 15.62 40.00 -28.47
C VAL A 303 16.02 40.56 -29.84
N LYS A 304 17.20 40.21 -30.37
CA LYS A 304 17.64 40.67 -31.70
C LYS A 304 16.71 40.17 -32.81
N ASN A 305 16.24 38.93 -32.73
CA ASN A 305 15.33 38.34 -33.71
C ASN A 305 13.93 38.97 -33.67
N GLN A 306 13.45 39.43 -32.51
CA GLN A 306 12.18 40.16 -32.41
C GLN A 306 12.26 41.56 -33.03
N VAL A 307 13.34 42.31 -32.76
CA VAL A 307 13.56 43.63 -33.37
C VAL A 307 13.65 43.54 -34.90
N GLN A 308 14.35 42.53 -35.42
CA GLN A 308 14.42 42.29 -36.87
C GLN A 308 13.07 41.86 -37.48
N LYS A 309 12.24 41.10 -36.76
CA LYS A 309 10.89 40.73 -37.21
C LYS A 309 9.92 41.93 -37.20
N GLN A 310 10.01 42.82 -36.22
CA GLN A 310 9.21 44.06 -36.20
C GLN A 310 9.57 44.97 -37.37
N LEU A 311 10.87 45.16 -37.65
CA LEU A 311 11.32 45.98 -38.79
C LEU A 311 10.87 45.43 -40.16
N LYS A 312 10.72 44.11 -40.29
CA LYS A 312 10.23 43.45 -41.52
C LYS A 312 8.71 43.43 -41.67
N SER A 313 7.95 43.67 -40.60
CA SER A 313 6.47 43.73 -40.63
C SER A 313 5.93 45.16 -40.71
N SER A 314 6.80 46.16 -40.53
CA SER A 314 6.55 47.59 -40.77
C SER A 314 6.94 48.07 -42.17
N LEU A 315 7.33 47.16 -43.06
CA LEU A 315 7.56 47.35 -44.49
C LEU A 315 6.51 46.55 -45.26
#